data_AF-A0A5N5VZS8-F1
#
_entry.id   AF-A0A5N5VZS8-F1
#
_cell.length_a   1.000
_cell.length_b   1.000
_cell.length_c   1.000
_cell.angle_alpha   90.00
_cell.angle_beta   90.00
_cell.angle_gamma   90.00
#
_symmetry.space_group_name_H-M   'P 1'
#
loop_
_entity.id
_entity.type
_entity.pdbx_description
1 polymer ?
#
loop_
_entity_poly.entity_id
_entity_poly.type
_entity_poly.pdbx_seq_one_letter_code
_entity_poly.pdbx_strand_id
1 'polypeptide(L)'
;MSAAPRADCIADSAGGLTFDLDAPEGADASGHWSAALVLLRRGGDAVENADDEVRLPLTPNGDGRLRAVLPSTVPLPEGRWDAYVDAGEADPRRLLPGLADLRSLVDRRPGPSTSPLAVRIPYATKHGNLSLRSWQRAPHAEAGDLGLDAKGVTVHGTLHRVEDPAEWLAGAVAEARCRRDPELVCAVPLETEGHGFSFTIAHQELCERWEGGPDAWDLWLRRTDGSGEARVARLLDDVAEKKQIFVYPAQPVDAPYAPAQAGPYYTADNDLAIRVDERPPVS
;
A
#
# COMPACT_ATOMS: atom_id res chain seq x y z
N MET A 1 30.85 -21.12 2.70
CA MET A 1 30.04 -19.92 2.36
C MET A 1 29.08 -19.71 3.51
N SER A 2 29.16 -18.55 4.16
CA SER A 2 28.23 -18.20 5.25
C SER A 2 26.81 -18.04 4.68
N ALA A 3 25.79 -18.48 5.42
CA ALA A 3 24.40 -18.32 4.99
C ALA A 3 24.05 -16.83 4.84
N ALA A 4 23.15 -16.51 3.91
CA ALA A 4 22.66 -15.13 3.79
C ALA A 4 21.86 -14.74 5.06
N PRO A 5 22.07 -13.52 5.60
CA PRO A 5 21.50 -13.12 6.87
C PRO A 5 19.97 -12.99 6.76
N ARG A 6 19.27 -13.38 7.82
CA ARG A 6 17.80 -13.31 7.92
C ARG A 6 17.39 -12.30 8.97
N ALA A 7 16.25 -11.65 8.76
CA ALA A 7 15.64 -10.80 9.77
C ALA A 7 14.19 -11.23 10.02
N ASP A 8 13.86 -11.44 11.29
CA ASP A 8 12.50 -11.53 11.76
C ASP A 8 11.93 -10.11 11.88
N CYS A 9 10.70 -9.90 11.40
CA CYS A 9 10.03 -8.61 11.44
C CYS A 9 8.84 -8.67 12.38
N ILE A 10 8.73 -7.71 13.30
CA ILE A 10 7.58 -7.57 14.19
C ILE A 10 7.01 -6.18 14.04
N ALA A 11 5.74 -6.08 13.69
CA ALA A 11 5.01 -4.82 13.61
C ALA A 11 4.37 -4.46 14.94
N ASP A 12 4.32 -3.16 15.24
CA ASP A 12 3.54 -2.63 16.35
C ASP A 12 2.26 -1.91 15.88
N SER A 13 1.36 -1.61 16.81
CA SER A 13 0.08 -0.95 16.52
C SER A 13 0.23 0.54 16.12
N ALA A 14 1.36 1.16 16.42
CA ALA A 14 1.65 2.53 15.99
C ALA A 14 2.12 2.59 14.51
N GLY A 15 2.47 1.46 13.90
CA GLY A 15 3.03 1.36 12.55
C GLY A 15 4.56 1.38 12.51
N GLY A 16 5.21 1.17 13.66
CA GLY A 16 6.63 0.86 13.75
C GLY A 16 6.92 -0.60 13.40
N LEU A 17 8.20 -0.86 13.09
CA LEU A 17 8.72 -2.19 12.81
C LEU A 17 9.98 -2.42 13.64
N THR A 18 10.14 -3.63 14.14
CA THR A 18 11.42 -4.11 14.66
C THR A 18 11.93 -5.24 13.77
N PHE A 19 13.25 -5.31 13.66
CA PHE A 19 13.96 -6.31 12.87
C PHE A 19 14.97 -7.01 13.77
N ASP A 20 14.79 -8.31 13.97
CA ASP A 20 15.69 -9.12 14.78
C ASP A 20 16.48 -10.08 13.87
N LEU A 21 17.80 -10.03 13.94
CA LEU A 21 18.69 -10.91 13.17
C LEU A 21 19.76 -11.52 14.05
N ASP A 22 20.25 -12.69 13.67
CA ASP A 22 21.44 -13.26 14.30
C ASP A 22 22.65 -12.34 14.06
N ALA A 23 23.53 -12.22 15.05
CA ALA A 23 24.76 -11.46 14.89
C ALA A 23 25.56 -12.03 13.70
N PRO A 24 25.99 -11.19 12.74
CA PRO A 24 26.85 -11.64 11.65
C PRO A 24 28.12 -12.32 12.20
N GLU A 25 28.55 -13.42 11.58
CA GLU A 25 29.81 -14.08 11.94
C GLU A 25 30.97 -13.08 11.95
N GLY A 26 31.69 -12.97 13.06
CA GLY A 26 32.82 -12.04 13.23
C GLY A 26 32.47 -10.67 13.81
N ALA A 27 31.17 -10.35 13.97
CA ALA A 27 30.77 -9.19 14.76
C ALA A 27 30.96 -9.50 16.24
N ASP A 28 32.02 -8.97 16.86
CA ASP A 28 32.16 -9.01 18.32
C ASP A 28 30.92 -8.33 18.93
N ALA A 29 30.08 -9.12 19.61
CA ALA A 29 28.87 -8.64 20.30
C ALA A 29 29.20 -7.59 21.38
N SER A 30 30.49 -7.45 21.72
CA SER A 30 31.06 -6.46 22.64
C SER A 30 31.72 -5.26 21.97
N GLY A 31 31.81 -5.16 20.63
CA GLY A 31 32.80 -4.31 19.96
C GLY A 31 32.34 -3.31 18.90
N HIS A 32 31.29 -3.55 18.11
CA HIS A 32 31.08 -2.74 16.90
C HIS A 32 29.79 -1.89 16.91
N TRP A 33 29.98 -0.61 17.22
CA TRP A 33 28.96 0.46 17.25
C TRP A 33 28.54 0.94 15.83
N SER A 34 29.06 0.32 14.77
CA SER A 34 28.88 0.74 13.37
C SER A 34 27.91 -0.12 12.55
N ALA A 35 27.42 -1.23 13.10
CA ALA A 35 26.49 -2.10 12.38
C ALA A 35 25.11 -1.47 12.22
N ALA A 36 24.52 -1.58 11.04
CA ALA A 36 23.22 -1.01 10.73
C ALA A 36 22.38 -1.95 9.86
N LEU A 37 21.07 -1.91 10.07
CA LEU A 37 20.11 -2.33 9.05
C LEU A 37 19.89 -1.15 8.11
N VAL A 38 20.10 -1.39 6.82
CA VAL A 38 20.00 -0.36 5.78
C VAL A 38 18.79 -0.68 4.89
N LEU A 39 17.90 0.28 4.75
CA LEU A 39 16.79 0.24 3.80
C LEU A 39 17.15 1.15 2.62
N LEU A 40 17.15 0.60 1.41
CA LEU A 40 17.39 1.36 0.18
C LEU A 40 16.14 1.39 -0.69
N ARG A 41 15.71 2.57 -1.13
CA ARG A 41 14.53 2.70 -1.99
C ARG A 41 14.86 2.20 -3.40
N ARG A 42 14.02 1.30 -3.91
CA ARG A 42 14.20 0.76 -5.26
C ARG A 42 13.96 1.84 -6.30
N GLY A 43 14.93 2.03 -7.19
CA GLY A 43 14.90 3.06 -8.23
C GLY A 43 15.20 4.47 -7.72
N GLY A 44 15.58 4.62 -6.45
CA GLY A 44 16.14 5.85 -5.90
C GLY A 44 17.66 5.87 -6.00
N ASP A 45 18.25 7.02 -5.68
CA ASP A 45 19.69 7.22 -5.61
C ASP A 45 20.04 7.90 -4.29
N ALA A 46 20.60 7.13 -3.35
CA ALA A 46 20.94 7.61 -2.02
C ALA A 46 22.06 8.67 -2.01
N VAL A 47 22.88 8.74 -3.07
CA VAL A 47 23.94 9.76 -3.22
C VAL A 47 23.34 11.10 -3.59
N GLU A 48 22.34 11.10 -4.48
CA GLU A 48 21.64 12.31 -4.92
C GLU A 48 20.51 12.72 -3.95
N ASN A 49 19.87 11.75 -3.30
CA ASN A 49 18.73 11.94 -2.42
C ASN A 49 18.84 11.09 -1.15
N ALA A 50 19.20 11.73 -0.04
CA ALA A 50 19.33 11.07 1.26
C ALA A 50 18.04 10.38 1.74
N ASP A 51 16.86 10.82 1.27
CA ASP A 51 15.58 10.19 1.60
C ASP A 51 15.37 8.82 0.92
N ASP A 52 16.29 8.36 0.07
CA ASP A 52 16.27 7.04 -0.55
C ASP A 52 17.11 6.00 0.23
N GLU A 53 17.74 6.38 1.34
CA GLU A 53 18.41 5.48 2.29
C GLU A 53 17.97 5.75 3.75
N VAL A 54 17.66 4.68 4.48
CA VAL A 54 17.44 4.75 5.93
C VAL A 54 18.37 3.76 6.62
N ARG A 55 19.20 4.27 7.54
CA ARG A 55 20.12 3.46 8.36
C ARG A 55 19.62 3.39 9.79
N LEU A 56 19.36 2.18 10.26
CA LEU A 56 18.88 1.89 11.61
C LEU A 56 19.99 1.20 12.39
N PRO A 57 20.41 1.73 13.55
CA PRO A 57 21.46 1.12 14.34
C PRO A 57 21.04 -0.29 14.79
N LEU A 58 21.97 -1.23 14.71
CA LEU A 58 21.79 -2.58 15.25
C LEU A 58 22.34 -2.63 16.67
N THR A 59 21.49 -2.99 17.63
CA THR A 59 21.86 -3.11 19.04
C THR A 59 21.65 -4.53 19.55
N PRO A 60 22.49 -5.04 20.47
CA PRO A 60 22.27 -6.34 21.09
C PRO A 60 20.89 -6.43 21.77
N ASN A 61 20.18 -7.54 21.57
CA ASN A 61 18.83 -7.79 22.09
C ASN A 61 18.72 -9.09 22.91
N GLY A 62 19.85 -9.66 23.32
CA GLY A 62 19.91 -10.96 24.01
C GLY A 62 20.08 -12.14 23.04
N ASP A 63 20.44 -13.30 23.59
CA ASP A 63 20.57 -14.58 22.86
C ASP A 63 21.45 -14.56 21.60
N GLY A 64 22.43 -13.65 21.54
CA GLY A 64 23.32 -13.50 20.36
C GLY A 64 22.65 -12.81 19.16
N ARG A 65 21.51 -12.16 19.35
CA ARG A 65 20.76 -11.44 18.31
C ARG A 65 20.98 -9.93 18.40
N LEU A 66 20.85 -9.28 17.24
CA LEU A 66 20.82 -7.84 17.07
C LEU A 66 19.40 -7.39 16.69
N ARG A 67 19.02 -6.18 17.12
CA ARG A 67 17.75 -5.55 16.82
C ARG A 67 17.97 -4.19 16.17
N ALA A 68 17.23 -3.93 15.09
CA ALA A 68 17.00 -2.59 14.57
C ALA A 68 15.54 -2.20 14.80
N VAL A 69 15.29 -0.91 15.08
CA VAL A 69 13.95 -0.37 15.28
C VAL A 69 13.70 0.71 14.25
N LEU A 70 12.59 0.59 13.51
CA LEU A 70 12.04 1.62 12.63
C LEU A 70 10.77 2.20 13.29
N PRO A 71 10.88 3.28 14.08
CA PRO A 71 9.72 3.94 14.69
C PRO A 71 8.71 4.41 13.64
N SER A 72 7.43 4.52 14.03
CA SER A 72 6.37 5.09 13.18
C SER A 72 6.70 6.52 12.70
N THR A 73 7.50 7.27 13.46
CA THR A 73 7.88 8.67 13.19
C THR A 73 9.01 8.84 12.19
N VAL A 74 9.81 7.81 11.88
CA VAL A 74 10.89 7.92 10.90
C VAL A 74 10.29 8.01 9.49
N PRO A 75 10.54 9.08 8.72
CA PRO A 75 10.05 9.16 7.34
C PRO A 75 10.58 7.99 6.52
N LEU A 76 9.69 7.35 5.76
CA LEU A 76 10.06 6.32 4.80
C LEU A 76 9.20 6.54 3.56
N PRO A 77 9.65 7.34 2.58
CA PRO A 77 8.86 7.70 1.40
C PRO A 77 8.14 6.51 0.75
N GLU A 78 6.98 6.78 0.15
CA GLU A 78 6.20 5.74 -0.49
C GLU A 78 7.00 5.00 -1.55
N GLY A 79 6.96 3.68 -1.53
CA GLY A 79 7.72 2.88 -2.49
C GLY A 79 8.01 1.46 -2.04
N ARG A 80 9.05 0.89 -2.66
CA ARG A 80 9.58 -0.43 -2.35
C ARG A 80 11.00 -0.24 -1.82
N TRP A 81 11.28 -0.84 -0.68
CA TRP A 81 12.50 -0.66 0.07
C TRP A 81 13.20 -2.00 0.23
N ASP A 82 14.42 -2.09 -0.26
CA ASP A 82 15.24 -3.28 -0.19
C ASP A 82 16.03 -3.28 1.12
N ALA A 83 15.99 -4.38 1.88
CA ALA A 83 16.60 -4.46 3.21
C ALA A 83 17.98 -5.16 3.17
N TYR A 84 18.97 -4.53 3.81
CA TYR A 84 20.35 -4.98 3.90
C TYR A 84 20.84 -4.92 5.34
N VAL A 85 21.90 -5.69 5.64
CA VAL A 85 22.72 -5.51 6.82
C VAL A 85 24.10 -5.01 6.40
N ASP A 86 24.53 -3.92 7.02
CA ASP A 86 25.86 -3.36 6.90
C ASP A 86 26.60 -3.60 8.23
N ALA A 87 27.69 -4.37 8.16
CA ALA A 87 28.53 -4.68 9.33
C ALA A 87 29.76 -3.75 9.45
N GLY A 88 29.91 -2.77 8.56
CA GLY A 88 30.97 -1.76 8.58
C GLY A 88 32.30 -2.15 7.95
N GLU A 89 32.51 -3.42 7.60
CA GLU A 89 33.78 -3.91 7.04
C GLU A 89 33.69 -4.41 5.58
N ALA A 90 32.47 -4.56 5.05
CA ALA A 90 32.19 -5.09 3.72
C ALA A 90 30.93 -4.47 3.11
N ASP A 91 30.70 -4.71 1.82
CA ASP A 91 29.49 -4.27 1.14
C ASP A 91 28.22 -4.77 1.87
N PRO A 92 27.17 -3.92 1.98
CA PRO A 92 25.91 -4.31 2.62
C PRO A 92 25.33 -5.59 2.01
N ARG A 93 25.01 -6.56 2.87
CA ARG A 93 24.50 -7.88 2.47
C ARG A 93 22.98 -7.86 2.46
N ARG A 94 22.37 -8.35 1.38
CA ARG A 94 20.91 -8.43 1.26
C ARG A 94 20.31 -9.36 2.31
N LEU A 95 19.26 -8.91 3.00
CA LEU A 95 18.54 -9.70 3.98
C LEU A 95 17.53 -10.64 3.31
N LEU A 96 17.46 -11.86 3.83
CA LEU A 96 16.38 -12.81 3.58
C LEU A 96 15.27 -12.62 4.64
N PRO A 97 14.00 -12.93 4.31
CA PRO A 97 12.92 -12.88 5.27
C PRO A 97 13.08 -14.01 6.31
N GLY A 98 12.87 -13.66 7.58
CA GLY A 98 12.66 -14.60 8.70
C GLY A 98 11.17 -14.74 9.02
N LEU A 99 10.86 -14.85 10.31
CA LEU A 99 9.49 -14.77 10.84
C LEU A 99 8.90 -13.38 10.60
N ALA A 100 7.63 -13.30 10.24
CA ALA A 100 6.90 -12.02 10.16
C ALA A 100 5.70 -12.06 11.12
N ASP A 101 5.80 -11.34 12.24
CA ASP A 101 4.68 -11.10 13.15
C ASP A 101 4.03 -9.75 12.83
N LEU A 102 3.05 -9.79 11.93
CA LEU A 102 2.36 -8.60 11.41
C LEU A 102 0.95 -8.41 11.98
N ARG A 103 0.57 -9.21 13.00
CA ARG A 103 -0.81 -9.24 13.53
C ARG A 103 -1.29 -7.88 14.02
N SER A 104 -0.39 -7.04 14.55
CA SER A 104 -0.72 -5.68 14.99
C SER A 104 -1.11 -4.73 13.85
N LEU A 105 -0.84 -5.06 12.58
CA LEU A 105 -1.28 -4.29 11.43
C LEU A 105 -2.76 -4.53 11.08
N VAL A 106 -3.24 -5.76 11.26
CA VAL A 106 -4.61 -6.18 10.85
C VAL A 106 -5.69 -5.45 11.65
N ASP A 107 -5.47 -5.27 12.95
CA ASP A 107 -6.43 -4.59 13.84
C ASP A 107 -6.12 -3.10 14.02
N ARG A 108 -5.21 -2.54 13.22
CA ARG A 108 -4.75 -1.17 13.40
C ARG A 108 -5.87 -0.19 13.09
N ARG A 109 -6.23 0.62 14.09
CA ARG A 109 -7.17 1.74 13.97
C ARG A 109 -6.43 3.05 14.17
N PRO A 110 -6.05 3.76 13.10
CA PRO A 110 -5.36 5.02 13.24
C PRO A 110 -6.21 6.03 14.00
N GLY A 111 -5.65 6.64 15.06
CA GLY A 111 -6.31 7.72 15.78
C GLY A 111 -6.51 8.98 14.92
N PRO A 112 -7.31 9.95 15.39
CA PRO A 112 -7.52 11.22 14.72
C PRO A 112 -6.21 12.01 14.64
N SER A 113 -5.86 12.45 13.44
CA SER A 113 -4.65 13.22 13.13
C SER A 113 -4.72 13.71 11.69
N THR A 114 -4.08 14.83 11.39
CA THR A 114 -3.84 15.32 10.01
C THR A 114 -2.47 14.89 9.47
N SER A 115 -1.59 14.32 10.29
CA SER A 115 -0.28 13.82 9.85
C SER A 115 -0.44 12.60 8.93
N PRO A 116 0.42 12.42 7.91
CA PRO A 116 0.33 11.28 6.98
C PRO A 116 0.17 9.93 7.67
N LEU A 117 -0.74 9.12 7.14
CA LEU A 117 -0.87 7.71 7.51
C LEU A 117 0.32 6.96 6.94
N ALA A 118 1.28 6.63 7.81
CA ALA A 118 2.39 5.74 7.47
C ALA A 118 1.97 4.28 7.65
N VAL A 119 2.08 3.50 6.57
CA VAL A 119 1.90 2.04 6.58
C VAL A 119 3.16 1.41 6.01
N ARG A 120 3.70 0.40 6.71
CA ARG A 120 4.93 -0.30 6.33
C ARG A 120 4.73 -1.80 6.49
N ILE A 121 4.91 -2.55 5.39
CA ILE A 121 4.66 -4.00 5.38
C ILE A 121 5.92 -4.70 4.86
N PRO A 122 6.64 -5.45 5.72
CA PRO A 122 7.69 -6.35 5.29
C PRO A 122 7.11 -7.49 4.44
N TYR A 123 7.80 -7.87 3.36
CA TYR A 123 7.39 -8.95 2.49
C TYR A 123 8.58 -9.65 1.84
N ALA A 124 8.38 -10.91 1.46
CA ALA A 124 9.30 -11.64 0.62
C ALA A 124 9.09 -11.24 -0.84
N THR A 125 10.14 -10.80 -1.51
CA THR A 125 10.11 -10.56 -2.96
C THR A 125 10.04 -11.88 -3.73
N LYS A 126 9.68 -11.82 -5.02
CA LYS A 126 9.74 -12.99 -5.93
C LYS A 126 11.11 -13.69 -6.01
N HIS A 127 12.19 -12.99 -5.62
CA HIS A 127 13.55 -13.53 -5.58
C HIS A 127 13.95 -14.05 -4.19
N GLY A 128 13.02 -14.08 -3.23
CA GLY A 128 13.25 -14.58 -1.87
C GLY A 128 13.93 -13.59 -0.93
N ASN A 129 14.19 -12.34 -1.34
CA ASN A 129 14.78 -11.31 -0.49
C ASN A 129 13.72 -10.59 0.34
N LEU A 130 14.12 -10.11 1.53
CA LEU A 130 13.31 -9.22 2.36
C LEU A 130 13.23 -7.84 1.71
N SER A 131 12.04 -7.26 1.72
CA SER A 131 11.78 -5.88 1.34
C SER A 131 10.62 -5.32 2.16
N LEU A 132 10.51 -4.00 2.18
CA LEU A 132 9.39 -3.28 2.77
C LEU A 132 8.58 -2.62 1.65
N ARG A 133 7.26 -2.70 1.74
CA ARG A 133 6.39 -1.71 1.13
C ARG A 133 6.17 -0.58 2.13
N SER A 134 6.24 0.66 1.66
CA SER A 134 5.93 1.85 2.45
C SER A 134 4.89 2.67 1.71
N TRP A 135 3.92 3.22 2.45
CA TRP A 135 2.96 4.21 1.99
C TRP A 135 2.89 5.37 2.97
N GLN A 136 2.67 6.58 2.45
CA GLN A 136 2.38 7.78 3.23
C GLN A 136 1.25 8.56 2.57
N ARG A 137 0.09 8.63 3.22
CA ARG A 137 -1.12 9.24 2.66
C ARG A 137 -1.75 10.26 3.60
N ALA A 138 -2.05 11.45 3.09
CA ALA A 138 -2.94 12.44 3.70
C ALA A 138 -3.51 13.35 2.60
N PRO A 139 -4.83 13.38 2.38
CA PRO A 139 -5.87 12.50 2.95
C PRO A 139 -5.71 11.02 2.57
N HIS A 140 -6.43 10.13 3.25
CA HIS A 140 -6.46 8.69 2.93
C HIS A 140 -7.88 8.13 3.00
N ALA A 141 -8.38 7.60 1.89
CA ALA A 141 -9.66 6.88 1.85
C ALA A 141 -9.39 5.37 1.88
N GLU A 142 -9.56 4.76 3.06
CA GLU A 142 -9.40 3.32 3.24
C GLU A 142 -10.65 2.59 2.74
N ALA A 143 -10.50 1.73 1.73
CA ALA A 143 -11.54 0.85 1.24
C ALA A 143 -11.74 -0.34 2.19
N GLY A 144 -12.97 -0.53 2.64
CA GLY A 144 -13.45 -1.68 3.41
C GLY A 144 -14.09 -2.74 2.53
N ASP A 145 -15.36 -3.04 2.81
CA ASP A 145 -16.12 -4.06 2.09
C ASP A 145 -16.52 -3.60 0.70
N LEU A 146 -16.51 -4.55 -0.24
CA LEU A 146 -16.96 -4.34 -1.62
C LEU A 146 -18.22 -5.16 -1.89
N GLY A 147 -19.30 -4.49 -2.30
CA GLY A 147 -20.50 -5.10 -2.85
C GLY A 147 -20.36 -5.22 -4.36
N LEU A 148 -20.43 -6.46 -4.88
CA LEU A 148 -20.33 -6.73 -6.32
C LEU A 148 -21.65 -7.28 -6.83
N ASP A 149 -22.23 -6.63 -7.83
CA ASP A 149 -23.39 -7.14 -8.55
C ASP A 149 -23.31 -6.83 -10.04
N ALA A 150 -24.26 -7.34 -10.81
CA ALA A 150 -24.27 -7.16 -12.27
C ALA A 150 -24.40 -5.69 -12.73
N LYS A 151 -24.82 -4.77 -11.86
CA LYS A 151 -25.00 -3.35 -12.18
C LYS A 151 -23.75 -2.53 -11.89
N GLY A 152 -22.96 -2.90 -10.87
CA GLY A 152 -21.81 -2.11 -10.48
C GLY A 152 -21.01 -2.63 -9.29
N VAL A 153 -20.10 -1.75 -8.85
CA VAL A 153 -19.27 -1.96 -7.66
C VAL A 153 -19.67 -0.95 -6.61
N THR A 154 -20.19 -1.42 -5.49
CA THR A 154 -20.39 -0.62 -4.28
C THR A 154 -19.14 -0.71 -3.40
N VAL A 155 -18.56 0.44 -3.07
CA VAL A 155 -17.38 0.55 -2.20
C VAL A 155 -17.85 1.13 -0.87
N HIS A 156 -17.54 0.46 0.24
CA HIS A 156 -17.60 1.03 1.58
C HIS A 156 -16.20 1.40 2.04
N GLY A 157 -16.05 2.42 2.87
CA GLY A 157 -14.74 2.81 3.38
C GLY A 157 -14.78 3.86 4.47
N THR A 158 -13.59 4.25 4.91
CA THR A 158 -13.36 5.25 5.96
C THR A 158 -12.34 6.28 5.52
N LEU A 159 -12.61 7.56 5.81
CA LEU A 159 -11.70 8.66 5.54
C LEU A 159 -10.82 8.94 6.76
N HIS A 160 -9.51 9.02 6.52
CA HIS A 160 -8.49 9.33 7.50
C HIS A 160 -7.65 10.52 7.04
N ARG A 161 -6.92 11.11 8.01
CA ARG A 161 -5.92 12.16 7.76
C ARG A 161 -6.48 13.47 7.26
N VAL A 162 -7.64 13.82 7.78
CA VAL A 162 -8.30 15.12 7.64
C VAL A 162 -8.75 15.58 9.02
N GLU A 163 -8.91 16.89 9.20
CA GLU A 163 -9.27 17.49 10.50
C GLU A 163 -10.69 17.10 10.93
N ASP A 164 -11.68 17.31 10.04
CA ASP A 164 -13.06 16.87 10.22
C ASP A 164 -13.47 15.97 9.04
N PRO A 165 -13.46 14.63 9.21
CA PRO A 165 -13.88 13.71 8.16
C PRO A 165 -15.33 13.87 7.72
N ALA A 166 -16.24 14.21 8.64
CA ALA A 166 -17.66 14.32 8.33
C ALA A 166 -17.92 15.56 7.46
N GLU A 167 -17.33 16.71 7.83
CA GLU A 167 -17.39 17.92 7.02
C GLU A 167 -16.71 17.73 5.66
N TRP A 168 -15.55 17.06 5.63
CA TRP A 168 -14.84 16.80 4.39
C TRP A 168 -15.67 15.96 3.42
N LEU A 169 -16.32 14.89 3.92
CA LEU A 169 -17.15 14.00 3.12
C LEU A 169 -18.46 14.65 2.66
N ALA A 170 -19.07 15.53 3.47
CA ALA A 170 -20.31 16.22 3.11
C ALA A 170 -20.18 17.10 1.84
N GLY A 171 -18.97 17.59 1.55
CA GLY A 171 -18.66 18.37 0.36
C GLY A 171 -18.04 17.57 -0.79
N ALA A 172 -17.99 16.24 -0.71
CA ALA A 172 -17.25 15.39 -1.63
C ALA A 172 -18.15 14.49 -2.52
N VAL A 173 -17.58 14.07 -3.64
CA VAL A 173 -18.11 13.05 -4.56
C VAL A 173 -17.09 11.94 -4.73
N ALA A 174 -17.53 10.75 -5.14
CA ALA A 174 -16.63 9.73 -5.66
C ALA A 174 -16.44 9.93 -7.16
N GLU A 175 -15.19 9.77 -7.62
CA GLU A 175 -14.83 9.84 -9.03
C GLU A 175 -14.12 8.55 -9.44
N ALA A 176 -14.57 7.96 -10.53
CA ALA A 176 -13.81 7.01 -11.33
C ALA A 176 -13.18 7.77 -12.50
N ARG A 177 -11.85 7.83 -12.56
CA ARG A 177 -11.10 8.53 -13.61
C ARG A 177 -10.43 7.53 -14.55
N CYS A 178 -10.69 7.62 -15.84
CA CYS A 178 -10.07 6.74 -16.82
C CYS A 178 -8.57 7.05 -16.97
N ARG A 179 -7.71 6.02 -16.97
CA ARG A 179 -6.26 6.20 -17.17
C ARG A 179 -5.88 6.53 -18.60
N ARG A 180 -6.68 6.09 -19.58
CA ARG A 180 -6.43 6.33 -21.01
C ARG A 180 -6.73 7.78 -21.38
N ASP A 181 -7.75 8.38 -20.77
CA ASP A 181 -8.13 9.78 -20.96
C ASP A 181 -8.60 10.37 -19.62
N PRO A 182 -7.79 11.23 -18.96
CA PRO A 182 -8.14 11.84 -17.68
C PRO A 182 -9.41 12.70 -17.68
N GLU A 183 -9.88 13.16 -18.85
CA GLU A 183 -11.13 13.92 -18.98
C GLU A 183 -12.37 13.00 -18.93
N LEU A 184 -12.20 11.68 -19.09
CA LEU A 184 -13.25 10.71 -18.86
C LEU A 184 -13.38 10.42 -17.37
N VAL A 185 -14.35 11.10 -16.75
CA VAL A 185 -14.67 10.98 -15.33
C VAL A 185 -16.12 10.58 -15.14
N CYS A 186 -16.35 9.52 -14.38
CA CYS A 186 -17.65 9.13 -13.84
C CYS A 186 -17.70 9.62 -12.38
N ALA A 187 -18.60 10.55 -12.07
CA ALA A 187 -18.74 11.13 -10.74
C ALA A 187 -20.09 10.76 -10.13
N VAL A 188 -20.09 10.23 -8.91
CA VAL A 188 -21.28 9.76 -8.20
C VAL A 188 -21.35 10.34 -6.78
N PRO A 189 -22.56 10.53 -6.23
CA PRO A 189 -22.71 11.01 -4.85
C PRO A 189 -22.21 9.98 -3.83
N LEU A 190 -21.83 10.47 -2.66
CA LEU A 190 -21.50 9.65 -1.50
C LEU A 190 -22.71 9.51 -0.56
N GLU A 191 -22.85 8.35 0.06
CA GLU A 191 -23.56 8.21 1.33
C GLU A 191 -22.51 8.27 2.46
N THR A 192 -22.79 9.00 3.53
CA THR A 192 -21.78 9.32 4.55
C THR A 192 -22.32 9.16 5.96
N GLU A 193 -21.52 8.57 6.86
CA GLU A 193 -21.82 8.49 8.29
C GLU A 193 -20.54 8.68 9.11
N GLY A 194 -20.42 9.82 9.80
CA GLY A 194 -19.22 10.16 10.54
C GLY A 194 -17.99 10.24 9.63
N HIS A 195 -17.03 9.32 9.82
CA HIS A 195 -15.86 9.19 8.94
C HIS A 195 -16.03 8.11 7.86
N GLY A 196 -17.17 7.42 7.84
CA GLY A 196 -17.51 6.39 6.86
C GLY A 196 -18.13 6.96 5.60
N PHE A 197 -17.87 6.31 4.47
CA PHE A 197 -18.49 6.62 3.19
C PHE A 197 -18.89 5.33 2.45
N SER A 198 -19.89 5.45 1.57
CA SER A 198 -20.17 4.48 0.53
C SER A 198 -20.55 5.16 -0.78
N PHE A 199 -20.27 4.48 -1.89
CA PHE A 199 -20.70 4.90 -3.23
C PHE A 199 -20.77 3.70 -4.16
N THR A 200 -21.49 3.84 -5.27
CA THR A 200 -21.61 2.80 -6.29
C THR A 200 -21.22 3.34 -7.65
N ILE A 201 -20.27 2.69 -8.31
CA ILE A 201 -19.92 2.97 -9.71
C ILE A 201 -20.64 1.97 -10.60
N ALA A 202 -21.55 2.47 -11.44
CA ALA A 202 -22.27 1.65 -12.39
C ALA A 202 -21.35 1.18 -13.52
N HIS A 203 -21.39 -0.11 -13.84
CA HIS A 203 -20.58 -0.67 -14.92
C HIS A 203 -20.89 -0.03 -16.28
N GLN A 204 -22.16 0.29 -16.51
CA GLN A 204 -22.61 0.89 -17.76
C GLN A 204 -22.00 2.27 -18.01
N GLU A 205 -21.82 3.09 -16.97
CA GLU A 205 -21.20 4.41 -17.08
C GLU A 205 -19.73 4.32 -17.51
N LEU A 206 -18.99 3.34 -17.00
CA LEU A 206 -17.60 3.11 -17.39
C LEU A 206 -17.46 2.57 -18.82
N CYS A 207 -18.48 1.85 -19.30
CA CYS A 207 -18.47 1.20 -20.61
C CYS A 207 -19.03 2.09 -21.74
N GLU A 208 -19.67 3.21 -21.42
CA GLU A 208 -20.37 4.04 -22.41
C GLU A 208 -19.44 4.58 -23.50
N ARG A 209 -18.19 4.91 -23.14
CA ARG A 209 -17.12 5.40 -24.04
C ARG A 209 -15.94 4.44 -24.14
N TRP A 210 -16.17 3.17 -23.80
CA TRP A 210 -15.16 2.14 -23.93
C TRP A 210 -15.09 1.66 -25.39
N GLU A 211 -13.88 1.63 -25.95
CA GLU A 211 -13.64 1.37 -27.39
C GLU A 211 -12.79 0.11 -27.62
N GLY A 212 -12.85 -0.84 -26.68
CA GLY A 212 -12.08 -2.09 -26.74
C GLY A 212 -10.80 -2.07 -25.92
N GLY A 213 -10.26 -3.26 -25.68
CA GLY A 213 -9.05 -3.49 -24.87
C GLY A 213 -9.17 -3.11 -23.38
N PRO A 214 -8.08 -3.25 -22.61
CA PRO A 214 -8.10 -2.99 -21.18
C PRO A 214 -8.18 -1.49 -20.89
N ASP A 215 -9.20 -1.08 -20.15
CA ASP A 215 -9.34 0.27 -19.62
C ASP A 215 -9.39 0.25 -18.09
N ALA A 216 -8.68 1.17 -17.45
CA ALA A 216 -8.54 1.20 -16.00
C ALA A 216 -9.09 2.51 -15.46
N TRP A 217 -9.99 2.38 -14.49
CA TRP A 217 -10.71 3.45 -13.84
C TRP A 217 -10.27 3.57 -12.40
N ASP A 218 -9.60 4.66 -12.13
CA ASP A 218 -8.91 4.98 -10.90
C ASP A 218 -9.87 5.68 -9.94
N LEU A 219 -10.04 5.15 -8.72
CA LEU A 219 -11.06 5.63 -7.79
C LEU A 219 -10.52 6.69 -6.82
N TRP A 220 -11.28 7.78 -6.68
CA TRP A 220 -10.96 8.91 -5.83
C TRP A 220 -12.21 9.38 -5.06
N LEU A 221 -12.00 9.96 -3.89
CA LEU A 221 -12.92 10.92 -3.31
C LEU A 221 -12.41 12.31 -3.64
N ARG A 222 -13.28 13.22 -4.08
CA ARG A 222 -12.90 14.58 -4.43
C ARG A 222 -13.88 15.59 -3.86
N ARG A 223 -13.37 16.64 -3.22
CA ARG A 223 -14.19 17.77 -2.79
C ARG A 223 -14.63 18.59 -4.00
N THR A 224 -15.92 18.93 -4.01
CA THR A 224 -16.58 19.70 -5.09
C THR A 224 -16.08 21.14 -5.20
N ASP A 225 -15.59 21.71 -4.10
CA ASP A 225 -14.90 23.01 -4.06
C ASP A 225 -13.44 22.95 -4.56
N GLY A 226 -12.95 21.75 -4.92
CA GLY A 226 -11.59 21.52 -5.39
C GLY A 226 -10.51 21.55 -4.31
N SER A 227 -10.87 21.70 -3.03
CA SER A 227 -9.92 21.88 -1.92
C SER A 227 -9.16 20.61 -1.51
N GLY A 228 -9.56 19.44 -1.99
CA GLY A 228 -8.83 18.20 -1.71
C GLY A 228 -9.36 16.99 -2.46
N GLU A 229 -8.49 15.99 -2.58
CA GLU A 229 -8.80 14.67 -3.09
C GLU A 229 -8.12 13.58 -2.24
N ALA A 230 -8.73 12.41 -2.19
CA ALA A 230 -8.24 11.25 -1.46
C ALA A 230 -8.29 10.04 -2.40
N ARG A 231 -7.13 9.40 -2.61
CA ARG A 231 -7.07 8.14 -3.36
C ARG A 231 -7.75 7.03 -2.57
N VAL A 232 -8.64 6.27 -3.20
CA VAL A 232 -9.25 5.10 -2.58
C VAL A 232 -8.27 3.93 -2.64
N ALA A 233 -7.85 3.42 -1.49
CA ALA A 233 -6.85 2.36 -1.37
C ALA A 233 -7.14 1.48 -0.15
N ARG A 234 -6.52 0.29 -0.06
CA ARG A 234 -6.60 -0.55 1.14
C ARG A 234 -5.21 -0.80 1.70
N LEU A 235 -4.87 -0.09 2.76
CA LEU A 235 -3.53 -0.06 3.35
C LEU A 235 -3.51 -0.50 4.82
N LEU A 236 -4.65 -0.57 5.51
CA LEU A 236 -4.73 -0.93 6.92
C LEU A 236 -4.89 -2.44 7.12
N ASP A 237 -3.99 -3.22 6.53
CA ASP A 237 -3.85 -4.66 6.76
C ASP A 237 -2.37 -5.09 6.58
N ASP A 238 -2.09 -6.40 6.61
CA ASP A 238 -0.75 -6.98 6.50
C ASP A 238 -0.37 -7.45 5.09
N VAL A 239 -1.15 -7.10 4.06
CA VAL A 239 -0.93 -7.55 2.68
C VAL A 239 -0.17 -6.52 1.85
N ALA A 240 1.11 -6.80 1.58
CA ALA A 240 2.01 -5.93 0.82
C ALA A 240 1.63 -5.79 -0.67
N GLU A 241 1.25 -6.89 -1.34
CA GLU A 241 1.00 -6.94 -2.79
C GLU A 241 -0.42 -7.43 -3.10
N LYS A 242 -1.41 -6.57 -2.92
CA LYS A 242 -2.84 -6.95 -3.02
C LYS A 242 -3.25 -7.42 -4.40
N LYS A 243 -2.64 -6.84 -5.45
CA LYS A 243 -2.95 -7.16 -6.85
C LYS A 243 -2.87 -8.66 -7.18
N GLN A 244 -2.00 -9.41 -6.51
CA GLN A 244 -1.81 -10.84 -6.76
C GLN A 244 -2.67 -11.75 -5.87
N ILE A 245 -3.23 -11.19 -4.80
CA ILE A 245 -3.90 -11.95 -3.73
C ILE A 245 -5.42 -11.75 -3.80
N PHE A 246 -5.87 -10.51 -3.97
CA PHE A 246 -7.28 -10.16 -4.04
C PHE A 246 -7.75 -10.17 -5.49
N VAL A 247 -8.49 -11.22 -5.85
CA VAL A 247 -9.10 -11.38 -7.16
C VAL A 247 -10.62 -11.29 -7.00
N TYR A 248 -11.23 -10.37 -7.74
CA TYR A 248 -12.67 -10.19 -7.77
C TYR A 248 -13.23 -10.67 -9.11
N PRO A 249 -14.38 -11.37 -9.11
CA PRO A 249 -15.01 -11.80 -10.36
C PRO A 249 -15.53 -10.58 -11.13
N ALA A 250 -15.03 -10.40 -12.36
CA ALA A 250 -15.57 -9.39 -13.26
C ALA A 250 -17.00 -9.77 -13.70
N GLN A 251 -17.86 -8.77 -13.81
CA GLN A 251 -19.25 -8.93 -14.21
C GLN A 251 -19.38 -8.63 -15.71
N PRO A 252 -20.16 -9.42 -16.46
CA PRO A 252 -20.41 -9.15 -17.87
C PRO A 252 -21.22 -7.86 -18.03
N VAL A 253 -20.89 -7.08 -19.05
CA VAL A 253 -21.55 -5.81 -19.38
C VAL A 253 -21.83 -5.75 -20.88
N ASP A 254 -23.06 -5.44 -21.24
CA ASP A 254 -23.43 -5.17 -22.63
C ASP A 254 -23.03 -3.74 -23.00
N ALA A 255 -21.77 -3.56 -23.42
CA ALA A 255 -21.24 -2.26 -23.81
C ALA A 255 -21.55 -1.93 -25.28
N PRO A 256 -21.63 -0.64 -25.67
CA PRO A 256 -21.93 -0.23 -27.04
C PRO A 256 -20.93 -0.73 -28.09
N TYR A 257 -19.64 -0.86 -27.73
CA TYR A 257 -18.58 -1.29 -28.64
C TYR A 257 -18.60 -2.81 -28.90
N ALA A 258 -18.56 -3.60 -27.83
CA ALA A 258 -18.57 -5.06 -27.85
C ALA A 258 -18.96 -5.61 -26.46
N PRO A 259 -19.29 -6.91 -26.31
CA PRO A 259 -19.45 -7.51 -24.98
C PRO A 259 -18.20 -7.30 -24.11
N ALA A 260 -18.40 -6.67 -22.96
CA ALA A 260 -17.34 -6.32 -22.02
C ALA A 260 -17.48 -7.10 -20.71
N GLN A 261 -16.46 -7.00 -19.88
CA GLN A 261 -16.52 -7.35 -18.48
C GLN A 261 -15.91 -6.23 -17.64
N ALA A 262 -16.49 -5.98 -16.47
CA ALA A 262 -16.03 -4.93 -15.57
C ALA A 262 -15.92 -5.45 -14.13
N GLY A 263 -14.88 -5.06 -13.41
CA GLY A 263 -14.72 -5.49 -12.01
C GLY A 263 -13.60 -4.77 -11.28
N PRO A 264 -13.65 -4.72 -9.94
CA PRO A 264 -12.63 -4.08 -9.16
C PRO A 264 -11.34 -4.90 -9.15
N TYR A 265 -10.22 -4.21 -8.97
CA TYR A 265 -8.92 -4.81 -8.73
C TYR A 265 -8.05 -3.84 -7.93
N TYR A 266 -7.05 -4.37 -7.24
CA TYR A 266 -6.02 -3.54 -6.63
C TYR A 266 -4.86 -3.31 -7.60
N THR A 267 -4.36 -2.09 -7.65
CA THR A 267 -3.20 -1.71 -8.45
C THR A 267 -1.90 -2.24 -7.83
N ALA A 268 -0.78 -2.02 -8.51
CA ALA A 268 0.55 -2.37 -7.97
C ALA A 268 0.89 -1.60 -6.68
N ASP A 269 0.16 -0.52 -6.38
CA ASP A 269 0.34 0.29 -5.19
C ASP A 269 -0.79 0.14 -4.15
N ASN A 270 -1.62 -0.89 -4.29
CA ASN A 270 -2.76 -1.19 -3.41
C ASN A 270 -3.88 -0.14 -3.42
N ASP A 271 -3.89 0.74 -4.41
CA ASP A 271 -5.07 1.56 -4.73
C ASP A 271 -6.17 0.68 -5.33
N LEU A 272 -7.43 1.00 -5.04
CA LEU A 272 -8.59 0.36 -5.64
C LEU A 272 -8.92 1.02 -6.98
N ALA A 273 -9.13 0.19 -8.00
CA ALA A 273 -9.52 0.62 -9.34
C ALA A 273 -10.57 -0.35 -9.91
N ILE A 274 -11.29 0.07 -10.94
CA ILE A 274 -12.18 -0.79 -11.73
C ILE A 274 -11.53 -0.99 -13.10
N ARG A 275 -11.49 -2.23 -13.59
CA ARG A 275 -11.04 -2.54 -14.94
C ARG A 275 -12.24 -2.87 -15.80
N VAL A 276 -12.29 -2.31 -17.00
CA VAL A 276 -13.16 -2.74 -18.10
C VAL A 276 -12.26 -3.40 -19.13
N ASP A 277 -12.70 -4.54 -19.68
CA ASP A 277 -11.96 -5.25 -20.73
C ASP A 277 -12.93 -6.03 -21.61
N GLU A 278 -12.44 -6.55 -22.72
CA GLU A 278 -13.22 -7.45 -23.58
C GLU A 278 -13.63 -8.70 -22.80
N ARG A 279 -14.88 -9.12 -23.00
CA ARG A 279 -15.36 -10.39 -22.46
C ARG A 279 -14.85 -11.53 -23.36
N PRO A 280 -14.10 -12.51 -22.83
CA PRO A 280 -13.74 -13.69 -23.58
C PRO A 280 -14.99 -14.42 -24.05
N PRO A 281 -14.97 -15.04 -25.25
CA PRO A 281 -16.07 -15.90 -25.68
C PRO A 281 -16.29 -17.01 -24.65
N VAL A 282 -17.56 -17.29 -24.34
CA VAL A 282 -17.91 -18.40 -23.45
C VAL A 282 -17.57 -19.69 -24.19
N SER A 283 -16.60 -20.45 -23.67
CA SER A 283 -16.22 -21.78 -24.15
C SER A 283 -17.24 -22.84 -23.79
#